data_AF-A0A9Q1HN15-F1
#
_entry.id   AF-A0A9Q1HN15-F1
#
_cell.length_a   1.000
_cell.length_b   1.000
_cell.length_c   1.000
_cell.angle_alpha   90.00
_cell.angle_beta   90.00
_cell.angle_gamma   90.00
#
_symmetry.space_group_name_H-M   'P 1'
#
loop_
_entity.id
_entity.type
_entity.pdbx_description
1 polymer ?
#
loop_
_entity_poly.entity_id
_entity_poly.type
_entity_poly.pdbx_seq_one_letter_code
_entity_poly.pdbx_strand_id
1 'polypeptide(L)'
;MGADRHVGPAEWAGIAEKNGPFLNREQLKLVKGLGPKSFQQCAGFIRINPENLQSCSSRAEADPAAVPPEKAPPKRGKGKAPSTGTARPNPLDQTCIHPESYCIAMRFLQHIEGRVEDTGRPELRQRVEGSVRRLGLEPLAKTLDTTPETLQLIVDGLTQPSGFDIRQGFEQADFKRGIVSMGDLRPGVVLTGRVENTALFGAFVDIGVGRSGLIHKSSITLEKLPADLRRRSLALGPGERVEVRVINVDAQRGRIGLDLIRLLR
;
A
#
# COMPACT_ATOMS: atom_id res chain seq x y z
N MET A 1 35.49 3.27 -4.89
CA MET A 1 34.64 2.79 -3.77
C MET A 1 34.12 4.00 -3.01
N GLY A 2 32.90 4.46 -3.31
CA GLY A 2 32.21 5.45 -2.48
C GLY A 2 31.22 4.68 -1.61
N ALA A 3 31.45 4.65 -0.30
CA ALA A 3 30.57 3.98 0.63
C ALA A 3 29.19 4.64 0.56
N ASP A 4 28.21 3.89 0.07
CA ASP A 4 26.80 4.29 0.05
C ASP A 4 26.32 4.31 1.50
N ARG A 5 26.25 5.52 2.09
CA ARG A 5 25.76 5.67 3.46
C ARG A 5 24.25 5.62 3.42
N HIS A 6 23.68 4.66 4.12
CA HIS A 6 22.25 4.62 4.38
C HIS A 6 21.86 5.82 5.24
N VAL A 7 21.24 6.82 4.62
CA VAL A 7 20.66 7.98 5.32
C VAL A 7 19.39 7.49 6.02
N GLY A 8 19.40 7.52 7.35
CA GLY A 8 18.28 7.01 8.16
C GLY A 8 17.05 7.93 8.12
N PRO A 9 15.83 7.44 8.40
CA PRO A 9 14.59 8.23 8.35
C PRO A 9 14.63 9.56 9.12
N ALA A 10 15.39 9.63 10.22
CA ALA A 10 15.57 10.84 11.02
C ALA A 10 16.37 11.95 10.30
N GLU A 11 17.33 11.60 9.45
CA GLU A 11 18.09 12.57 8.66
C GLU A 11 17.25 13.11 7.49
N TRP A 12 16.38 12.26 6.90
CA TRP A 12 15.38 12.69 5.91
C TRP A 12 14.38 13.68 6.52
N ALA A 13 13.89 13.39 7.73
CA ALA A 13 13.01 14.28 8.48
C ALA A 13 13.72 15.61 8.81
N GLY A 14 14.96 15.59 9.29
CA GLY A 14 15.71 16.81 9.62
C GLY A 14 16.07 17.69 8.42
N ILE A 15 16.07 17.15 7.20
CA ILE A 15 16.27 17.93 5.96
C ILE A 15 14.94 18.51 5.47
N ALA A 16 13.83 17.76 5.59
CA ALA A 16 12.49 18.28 5.33
C ALA A 16 12.09 19.37 6.34
N GLU A 17 12.51 19.28 7.60
CA GLU A 17 12.31 20.31 8.62
C GLU A 17 13.03 21.63 8.29
N LYS A 18 14.20 21.55 7.63
CA LYS A 18 15.00 22.75 7.30
C LYS A 18 14.62 23.40 5.97
N ASN A 19 14.17 22.62 4.99
CA ASN A 19 13.88 23.09 3.62
C ASN A 19 12.39 23.07 3.28
N GLY A 20 11.54 22.66 4.22
CA GLY A 20 10.15 22.34 3.95
C GLY A 20 9.97 20.98 3.27
N PRO A 21 8.71 20.55 3.08
CA PRO A 21 8.41 19.27 2.47
C PRO A 21 8.80 19.22 1.00
N PHE A 22 9.16 18.02 0.52
CA PHE A 22 9.52 17.81 -0.87
C PHE A 22 8.30 17.95 -1.80
N LEU A 23 8.43 18.79 -2.83
CA LEU A 23 7.44 19.01 -3.89
C LEU A 23 7.66 18.08 -5.08
N ASN A 24 8.90 17.66 -5.32
CA ASN A 24 9.24 16.75 -6.41
C ASN A 24 10.46 15.88 -6.09
N ARG A 25 10.64 14.80 -6.85
CA ARG A 25 11.73 13.82 -6.63
C ARG A 25 13.10 14.44 -6.88
N GLU A 26 13.21 15.45 -7.72
CA GLU A 26 14.50 16.09 -8.00
C GLU A 26 15.10 16.77 -6.77
N GLN A 27 14.26 17.27 -5.86
CA GLN A 27 14.71 17.85 -4.59
C GLN A 27 15.36 16.81 -3.66
N LEU A 28 15.15 15.51 -3.86
CA LEU A 28 15.86 14.48 -3.11
C LEU A 28 17.37 14.52 -3.39
N LYS A 29 17.80 15.03 -4.56
CA LYS A 29 19.22 15.23 -4.86
C LYS A 29 19.90 16.28 -3.97
N LEU A 30 19.12 17.14 -3.30
CA LEU A 30 19.62 18.13 -2.35
C LEU A 30 19.89 17.53 -0.97
N VAL A 31 19.47 16.28 -0.73
CA VAL A 31 19.68 15.58 0.53
C VAL A 31 21.16 15.26 0.70
N LYS A 32 21.75 15.80 1.76
CA LYS A 32 23.15 15.57 2.09
C LYS A 32 23.36 14.07 2.35
N GLY A 33 24.23 13.44 1.57
CA GLY A 33 24.53 12.00 1.67
C GLY A 33 23.83 11.14 0.61
N LEU A 34 22.84 11.67 -0.10
CA LEU A 34 22.22 10.97 -1.23
C LEU A 34 23.06 11.19 -2.50
N GLY A 35 23.84 10.18 -2.89
CA GLY A 35 24.60 10.21 -4.13
C GLY A 35 23.73 9.99 -5.37
N PRO A 36 24.23 10.30 -6.59
CA PRO A 36 23.49 10.05 -7.83
C PRO A 36 23.06 8.59 -8.02
N LYS A 37 23.90 7.64 -7.58
CA LYS A 37 23.60 6.20 -7.64
C LYS A 37 22.50 5.83 -6.65
N SER A 38 22.61 6.28 -5.41
CA SER A 38 21.62 6.07 -4.36
C SER A 38 20.26 6.63 -4.80
N PHE A 39 20.25 7.84 -5.38
CA PHE A 39 19.07 8.45 -5.98
C PHE A 39 18.45 7.58 -7.08
N GLN A 40 19.26 7.11 -8.04
CA GLN A 40 18.77 6.24 -9.12
C GLN A 40 18.18 4.92 -8.58
N GLN A 41 18.74 4.35 -7.52
CA GLN A 41 18.22 3.12 -6.93
C GLN A 41 16.91 3.32 -6.16
N CYS A 42 16.73 4.48 -5.51
CA CYS A 42 15.58 4.71 -4.62
C CYS A 42 14.43 5.52 -5.26
N ALA A 43 14.69 6.33 -6.28
CA ALA A 43 13.74 7.34 -6.76
C ALA A 43 12.41 6.74 -7.25
N GLY A 44 12.41 5.52 -7.81
CA GLY A 44 11.18 4.85 -8.26
C GLY A 44 10.27 4.36 -7.12
N PHE A 45 10.81 4.21 -5.91
CA PHE A 45 10.07 3.73 -4.74
C PHE A 45 9.52 4.87 -3.86
N ILE A 46 10.04 6.08 -4.04
CA ILE A 46 9.65 7.26 -3.25
C ILE A 46 8.50 7.97 -3.95
N ARG A 47 7.31 7.93 -3.36
CA ARG A 47 6.14 8.68 -3.86
C ARG A 47 5.98 9.99 -3.13
N ILE A 48 5.75 11.07 -3.88
CA ILE A 48 5.52 12.41 -3.32
C ILE A 48 4.09 12.81 -3.61
N ASN A 49 3.26 12.82 -2.57
CA ASN A 49 1.86 13.23 -2.66
C ASN A 49 1.72 14.67 -2.17
N PRO A 50 1.33 15.63 -3.03
CA PRO A 50 1.18 17.02 -2.64
C PRO A 50 0.05 17.23 -1.62
N GLU A 51 -0.92 16.33 -1.53
CA GLU A 51 -1.99 16.38 -0.51
C GLU A 51 -1.44 16.22 0.92
N ASN A 52 -0.34 15.47 1.08
CA ASN A 52 0.32 15.33 2.38
C ASN A 52 1.00 16.63 2.86
N LEU A 53 1.13 17.64 2.00
CA LEU A 53 1.67 18.95 2.35
C LEU A 53 0.70 19.74 3.25
N GLN A 54 -0.62 19.53 3.08
CA GLN A 54 -1.66 20.25 3.83
C GLN A 54 -1.82 19.75 5.28
N SER A 55 -1.40 18.52 5.58
CA SER A 55 -1.46 17.96 6.94
C SER A 55 -0.29 18.40 7.84
N CYS A 56 0.76 18.97 7.27
CA CYS A 56 1.91 19.50 8.02
C CYS A 56 1.69 20.95 8.48
N SER A 57 0.96 21.77 7.70
CA SER A 57 0.63 23.15 8.09
C SER A 57 -0.39 23.21 9.23
N SER A 58 -1.28 22.22 9.36
CA SER A 58 -2.27 22.16 10.46
C SER A 58 -1.71 21.58 11.77
N ARG A 59 -0.47 21.08 11.79
CA ARG A 59 0.25 20.67 13.02
C ARG A 59 1.20 21.74 13.56
N ALA A 60 1.40 22.85 12.84
CA ALA A 60 2.33 23.91 13.20
C ALA A 60 1.67 25.11 13.93
N GLU A 61 0.36 25.12 14.14
CA GLU A 61 -0.34 26.15 14.90
C GLU A 61 -0.76 25.66 16.29
N ALA A 62 0.22 25.48 17.18
CA ALA A 62 0.00 25.43 18.62
C ALA A 62 1.29 25.83 19.36
N ASP A 63 1.77 27.06 19.16
CA ASP A 63 2.60 27.80 20.14
C ASP A 63 2.83 29.26 19.66
N PRO A 64 2.31 30.30 20.35
CA PRO A 64 2.44 31.69 19.91
C PRO A 64 3.56 32.39 20.69
N ALA A 65 4.82 32.28 20.26
CA ALA A 65 5.88 33.23 20.66
C ALA A 65 7.19 33.01 19.88
N ALA A 66 7.37 33.70 18.76
CA ALA A 66 8.67 34.25 18.35
C ALA A 66 8.55 35.00 17.01
N VAL A 67 8.64 36.33 17.09
CA VAL A 67 8.84 37.22 15.94
C VAL A 67 10.24 36.98 15.36
N PRO A 68 10.44 36.90 14.02
CA PRO A 68 11.77 36.74 13.44
C PRO A 68 12.51 38.09 13.34
N PRO A 69 13.83 38.18 13.58
CA PRO A 69 14.60 39.35 13.21
C PRO A 69 15.11 39.22 11.76
N GLU A 70 14.77 40.22 10.98
CA GLU A 70 15.30 40.61 9.69
C GLU A 70 16.83 40.84 9.75
N LYS A 71 17.64 40.14 8.92
CA LYS A 71 19.00 40.58 8.57
C LYS A 71 19.43 40.26 7.13
N ALA A 72 20.13 41.26 6.59
CA ALA A 72 20.61 41.57 5.24
C ALA A 72 21.60 40.54 4.59
N PRO A 73 21.94 40.71 3.28
CA PRO A 73 22.52 39.64 2.45
C PRO A 73 24.06 39.59 2.51
N PRO A 74 24.71 38.41 2.33
CA PRO A 74 26.14 38.37 2.08
C PRO A 74 26.48 38.35 0.59
N LYS A 75 27.69 38.84 0.33
CA LYS A 75 28.24 39.33 -0.94
C LYS A 75 28.63 38.21 -1.92
N ARG A 76 28.62 38.58 -3.21
CA ARG A 76 29.07 37.83 -4.39
C ARG A 76 30.44 37.15 -4.20
N GLY A 77 30.46 35.83 -4.32
CA GLY A 77 31.66 35.03 -4.64
C GLY A 77 31.41 34.23 -5.92
N LYS A 78 32.28 34.37 -6.91
CA LYS A 78 32.23 33.65 -8.19
C LYS A 78 32.37 32.14 -7.95
N GLY A 79 31.27 31.41 -8.06
CA GLY A 79 31.21 29.95 -8.09
C GLY A 79 30.02 29.54 -8.95
N LYS A 80 30.25 28.66 -9.91
CA LYS A 80 29.29 28.19 -10.93
C LYS A 80 27.98 27.73 -10.24
N ALA A 81 26.88 28.46 -10.47
CA ALA A 81 25.60 28.19 -9.81
C ALA A 81 25.04 26.82 -10.23
N PRO A 82 24.57 25.98 -9.29
CA PRO A 82 23.75 24.83 -9.64
C PRO A 82 22.41 25.34 -10.13
N SER A 83 21.98 24.88 -11.30
CA SER A 83 20.70 25.24 -11.91
C SER A 83 19.55 24.98 -10.95
N THR A 84 18.88 26.05 -10.54
CA THR A 84 17.60 26.08 -9.82
C THR A 84 16.58 25.18 -10.51
N GLY A 85 16.41 23.97 -9.96
CA GLY A 85 15.36 23.04 -10.37
C GLY A 85 13.99 23.60 -10.03
N THR A 86 13.06 23.51 -10.96
CA THR A 86 11.71 24.06 -10.88
C THR A 86 10.95 23.58 -9.63
N ALA A 87 10.52 24.51 -8.79
CA ALA A 87 9.72 24.29 -7.58
C ALA A 87 8.23 23.97 -7.87
N ARG A 88 7.96 23.15 -8.90
CA ARG A 88 6.60 22.74 -9.27
C ARG A 88 6.39 21.26 -8.96
N PRO A 89 5.21 20.87 -8.45
CA PRO A 89 4.88 19.47 -8.24
C PRO A 89 4.70 18.76 -9.59
N ASN A 90 5.28 17.57 -9.72
CA ASN A 90 5.12 16.73 -10.90
C ASN A 90 4.15 15.58 -10.57
N PRO A 91 3.01 15.45 -11.28
CA PRO A 91 2.07 14.35 -11.05
C PRO A 91 2.69 12.95 -11.21
N LEU A 92 3.70 12.80 -12.06
CA LEU A 92 4.39 11.52 -12.27
C LEU A 92 5.17 11.03 -11.03
N ASP A 93 5.49 11.93 -10.09
CA ASP A 93 6.19 11.57 -8.85
C ASP A 93 5.32 10.74 -7.89
N GLN A 94 4.02 10.66 -8.14
CA GLN A 94 3.06 9.80 -7.40
C GLN A 94 3.02 8.37 -7.94
N THR A 95 3.56 8.13 -9.14
CA THR A 95 3.51 6.85 -9.85
C THR A 95 4.76 6.00 -9.59
N CYS A 96 4.75 4.74 -10.01
CA CYS A 96 5.95 3.88 -10.02
C CYS A 96 6.96 4.23 -11.12
N ILE A 97 6.67 5.22 -11.99
CA ILE A 97 7.54 5.58 -13.11
C ILE A 97 8.82 6.22 -12.58
N HIS A 98 9.97 5.68 -12.99
CA HIS A 98 11.26 6.21 -12.59
C HIS A 98 11.57 7.54 -13.31
N PRO A 99 12.25 8.52 -12.68
CA PRO A 99 12.58 9.80 -13.32
C PRO A 99 13.40 9.69 -14.61
N GLU A 100 14.17 8.61 -14.78
CA GLU A 100 14.90 8.35 -16.04
C GLU A 100 13.96 8.11 -17.23
N SER A 101 12.73 7.67 -16.96
CA SER A 101 11.71 7.35 -17.97
C SER A 101 10.68 8.46 -18.14
N TYR A 102 10.81 9.62 -17.48
CA TYR A 102 9.85 10.73 -17.62
C TYR A 102 9.80 11.29 -19.04
N CYS A 103 10.94 11.33 -19.74
CA CYS A 103 10.97 11.72 -21.14
C CYS A 103 10.11 10.80 -22.02
N ILE A 104 10.17 9.49 -21.79
CA ILE A 104 9.41 8.47 -22.52
C ILE A 104 7.92 8.56 -22.16
N ALA A 105 7.60 8.72 -20.87
CA ALA A 105 6.23 8.89 -20.41
C ALA A 105 5.57 10.14 -21.01
N MET A 106 6.30 11.26 -21.09
CA MET A 106 5.80 12.49 -21.74
C MET A 106 5.58 12.29 -23.24
N ARG A 107 6.50 11.62 -23.95
CA ARG A 107 6.32 11.28 -25.39
C ARG A 107 5.11 10.37 -25.60
N PHE A 108 4.92 9.39 -24.72
CA PHE A 108 3.76 8.50 -24.76
C PHE A 108 2.45 9.25 -24.52
N LEU A 109 2.40 10.14 -23.52
CA LEU A 109 1.23 10.99 -23.25
C LEU A 109 0.89 11.90 -24.44
N GLN A 110 1.89 12.49 -25.09
CA GLN A 110 1.69 13.26 -26.32
C GLN A 110 1.10 12.39 -27.45
N HIS A 111 1.55 11.15 -27.58
CA HIS A 111 1.05 10.22 -28.61
C HIS A 111 -0.42 9.82 -28.41
N ILE A 112 -0.87 9.72 -27.16
CA ILE A 112 -2.26 9.36 -26.81
C ILE A 112 -3.16 10.58 -26.56
N GLU A 113 -2.67 11.79 -26.83
CA GLU A 113 -3.33 13.08 -26.54
C GLU A 113 -3.77 13.20 -25.06
N GLY A 114 -2.94 12.66 -24.15
CA GLY A 114 -3.15 12.70 -22.71
C GLY A 114 -2.40 13.87 -22.07
N ARG A 115 -2.93 14.36 -20.94
CA ARG A 115 -2.26 15.35 -20.09
C ARG A 115 -1.65 14.68 -18.87
N VAL A 116 -0.57 15.26 -18.36
CA VAL A 116 0.14 14.72 -17.17
C VAL A 116 -0.74 14.86 -15.91
N GLU A 117 -1.61 15.87 -15.86
CA GLU A 117 -2.52 16.13 -14.75
C GLU A 117 -3.67 15.11 -14.66
N ASP A 118 -3.93 14.37 -15.74
CA ASP A 118 -4.95 13.32 -15.79
C ASP A 118 -4.42 11.95 -15.34
N THR A 119 -3.18 11.89 -14.85
CA THR A 119 -2.57 10.66 -14.33
C THR A 119 -3.44 10.03 -13.24
N GLY A 120 -3.75 8.73 -13.37
CA GLY A 120 -4.59 7.99 -12.43
C GLY A 120 -6.10 8.24 -12.57
N ARG A 121 -6.55 9.11 -13.48
CA ARG A 121 -7.98 9.29 -13.80
C ARG A 121 -8.51 8.19 -14.71
N PRO A 122 -9.79 7.80 -14.58
CA PRO A 122 -10.37 6.73 -15.40
C PRO A 122 -10.38 7.06 -16.90
N GLU A 123 -10.49 8.34 -17.28
CA GLU A 123 -10.48 8.77 -18.69
C GLU A 123 -9.12 8.52 -19.34
N LEU A 124 -8.02 8.86 -18.66
CA LEU A 124 -6.67 8.59 -19.16
C LEU A 124 -6.41 7.09 -19.22
N ARG A 125 -6.84 6.35 -18.19
CA ARG A 125 -6.72 4.88 -18.15
C ARG A 125 -7.36 4.22 -19.38
N GLN A 126 -8.60 4.59 -19.70
CA GLN A 126 -9.30 4.05 -20.87
C GLN A 126 -8.57 4.38 -22.19
N ARG A 127 -8.00 5.59 -22.31
CA ARG A 127 -7.21 5.98 -23.49
C ARG A 127 -5.92 5.17 -23.62
N VAL A 128 -5.18 5.01 -22.51
CA VAL A 128 -3.95 4.23 -22.46
C VAL A 128 -4.24 2.77 -22.83
N GLU A 129 -5.21 2.13 -22.17
CA GLU A 129 -5.62 0.75 -22.45
C GLU A 129 -6.13 0.59 -23.89
N GLY A 130 -6.88 1.55 -24.41
CA GLY A 130 -7.36 1.58 -25.79
C GLY A 130 -6.24 1.71 -26.82
N SER A 131 -5.23 2.54 -26.55
CA SER A 131 -4.04 2.70 -27.40
C SER A 131 -3.19 1.44 -27.42
N VAL A 132 -2.94 0.85 -26.26
CA VAL A 132 -2.18 -0.41 -26.12
C VAL A 132 -2.91 -1.56 -26.82
N ARG A 133 -4.23 -1.67 -26.67
CA ARG A 133 -5.03 -2.70 -27.37
C ARG A 133 -5.02 -2.53 -28.89
N ARG A 134 -4.94 -1.30 -29.40
CA ARG A 134 -5.00 -1.02 -30.86
C ARG A 134 -3.65 -1.21 -31.55
N LEU A 135 -2.58 -0.67 -30.97
CA LEU A 135 -1.25 -0.62 -31.59
C LEU A 135 -0.33 -1.75 -31.12
N GLY A 136 -0.61 -2.35 -29.96
CA GLY A 136 0.30 -3.30 -29.31
C GLY A 136 1.46 -2.60 -28.59
N LEU A 137 2.09 -3.30 -27.64
CA LEU A 137 3.18 -2.73 -26.82
C LEU A 137 4.49 -2.62 -27.60
N GLU A 138 4.78 -3.60 -28.45
CA GLU A 138 6.04 -3.73 -29.17
C GLU A 138 6.22 -2.65 -30.26
N PRO A 139 5.19 -2.31 -31.07
CA PRO A 139 5.30 -1.21 -32.03
C PRO A 139 5.43 0.14 -31.33
N LEU A 140 4.67 0.37 -30.26
CA LEU A 140 4.75 1.59 -29.46
C LEU A 140 6.14 1.75 -28.82
N ALA A 141 6.71 0.66 -28.29
CA ALA A 141 8.03 0.67 -27.68
C ALA A 141 9.10 1.08 -28.71
N LYS A 142 9.02 0.57 -29.94
CA LYS A 142 9.93 0.97 -31.04
C LYS A 142 9.78 2.43 -31.42
N THR A 143 8.55 2.96 -31.51
CA THR A 143 8.31 4.38 -31.85
C THR A 143 8.82 5.34 -30.76
N LEU A 144 8.83 4.89 -29.51
CA LEU A 144 9.23 5.69 -28.35
C LEU A 144 10.69 5.46 -27.95
N ASP A 145 11.44 4.66 -28.72
CA ASP A 145 12.84 4.30 -28.45
C ASP A 145 13.05 3.65 -27.08
N THR A 146 12.13 2.75 -26.68
CA THR A 146 12.13 2.09 -25.37
C THR A 146 11.96 0.57 -25.49
N THR A 147 12.15 -0.15 -24.39
CA THR A 147 11.82 -1.58 -24.30
C THR A 147 10.34 -1.79 -23.96
N PRO A 148 9.72 -2.90 -24.38
CA PRO A 148 8.32 -3.19 -24.08
C PRO A 148 8.06 -3.32 -22.57
N GLU A 149 9.03 -3.79 -21.79
CA GLU A 149 8.92 -3.91 -20.33
C GLU A 149 8.88 -2.53 -19.66
N THR A 150 9.73 -1.61 -20.12
CA THR A 150 9.75 -0.23 -19.62
C THR A 150 8.45 0.49 -19.98
N LEU A 151 7.93 0.24 -21.19
CA LEU A 151 6.65 0.80 -21.61
C LEU A 151 5.49 0.22 -20.78
N GLN A 152 5.50 -1.08 -20.49
CA GLN A 152 4.51 -1.70 -19.60
C GLN A 152 4.52 -1.04 -18.23
N LEU A 153 5.69 -0.78 -17.65
CA LEU A 153 5.81 -0.09 -16.36
C LEU A 153 5.26 1.35 -16.40
N ILE A 154 5.46 2.06 -17.52
CA ILE A 154 4.88 3.39 -17.75
C ILE A 154 3.35 3.29 -17.85
N VAL A 155 2.83 2.31 -18.60
CA VAL A 155 1.38 2.07 -18.72
C VAL A 155 0.77 1.76 -17.36
N ASP A 156 1.37 0.85 -16.61
CA ASP A 156 0.92 0.49 -15.26
C ASP A 156 0.97 1.72 -14.34
N GLY A 157 2.03 2.52 -14.40
CA GLY A 157 2.17 3.74 -13.61
C GLY A 157 1.14 4.82 -13.94
N LEU A 158 0.78 5.00 -15.22
CA LEU A 158 -0.24 5.97 -15.65
C LEU A 158 -1.67 5.51 -15.37
N THR A 159 -1.91 4.20 -15.33
CA THR A 159 -3.24 3.59 -15.10
C THR A 159 -3.54 3.33 -13.63
N GLN A 160 -2.52 3.29 -12.76
CA GLN A 160 -2.69 3.12 -11.32
C GLN A 160 -3.45 4.32 -10.71
N PRO A 161 -4.47 4.09 -9.86
CA PRO A 161 -5.17 5.16 -9.17
C PRO A 161 -4.24 5.84 -8.14
N SER A 162 -4.51 7.11 -7.86
CA SER A 162 -3.83 7.87 -6.82
C SER A 162 -3.97 7.15 -5.47
N GLY A 163 -2.84 6.77 -4.86
CA GLY A 163 -2.83 6.03 -3.59
C GLY A 163 -2.95 4.51 -3.71
N PHE A 164 -2.75 3.93 -4.91
CA PHE A 164 -2.71 2.49 -5.10
C PHE A 164 -1.70 1.82 -4.14
N ASP A 165 -2.23 1.05 -3.19
CA ASP A 165 -1.46 0.21 -2.29
C ASP A 165 -1.80 -1.25 -2.60
N ILE A 166 -0.80 -1.99 -3.06
CA ILE A 166 -0.88 -3.43 -3.33
C ILE A 166 -1.35 -4.23 -2.11
N ARG A 167 -1.25 -3.65 -0.90
CA ARG A 167 -1.69 -4.26 0.36
C ARG A 167 -3.19 -4.13 0.65
N GLN A 168 -3.92 -3.25 -0.05
CA GLN A 168 -5.36 -3.05 0.22
C GLN A 168 -6.22 -4.25 -0.15
N GLY A 169 -5.76 -5.09 -1.09
CA GLY A 169 -6.45 -6.33 -1.47
C GLY A 169 -6.21 -7.50 -0.52
N PHE A 170 -5.38 -7.33 0.52
CA PHE A 170 -5.21 -8.36 1.53
C PHE A 170 -6.44 -8.36 2.43
N GLU A 171 -7.02 -9.54 2.59
CA GLU A 171 -8.16 -9.73 3.48
C GLU A 171 -7.79 -9.20 4.86
N GLN A 172 -8.53 -8.22 5.36
CA GLN A 172 -8.30 -7.69 6.69
C GLN A 172 -8.43 -8.84 7.68
N ALA A 173 -7.55 -8.87 8.68
CA ALA A 173 -7.63 -9.85 9.74
C ALA A 173 -9.03 -9.76 10.39
N ASP A 174 -9.81 -10.83 10.30
CA ASP A 174 -11.24 -10.81 10.66
C ASP A 174 -11.53 -10.63 12.15
N PHE A 175 -10.49 -10.56 12.98
CA PHE A 175 -10.66 -10.51 14.42
C PHE A 175 -11.45 -9.27 14.80
N LYS A 176 -12.61 -9.47 15.43
CA LYS A 176 -13.35 -8.38 16.08
C LYS A 176 -12.39 -7.70 17.05
N ARG A 177 -11.98 -6.47 16.73
CA ARG A 177 -11.06 -5.64 17.54
C ARG A 177 -11.57 -5.61 18.99
N GLY A 178 -10.90 -6.32 19.89
CA GLY A 178 -11.22 -6.29 21.33
C GLY A 178 -11.11 -7.62 22.06
N ILE A 179 -11.22 -8.78 21.38
CA ILE A 179 -11.11 -10.09 22.04
C ILE A 179 -9.74 -10.68 21.69
N VAL A 180 -8.82 -10.63 22.65
CA VAL A 180 -7.44 -11.14 22.49
C VAL A 180 -7.18 -12.33 23.41
N SER A 181 -7.94 -12.46 24.50
CA SER A 181 -7.74 -13.51 25.50
C SER A 181 -8.97 -14.40 25.68
N MET A 182 -8.76 -15.61 26.19
CA MET A 182 -9.86 -16.49 26.59
C MET A 182 -10.75 -15.87 27.69
N GLY A 183 -10.21 -14.96 28.50
CA GLY A 183 -10.96 -14.29 29.57
C GLY A 183 -12.04 -13.32 29.06
N ASP A 184 -11.88 -12.85 27.82
CA ASP A 184 -12.81 -11.90 27.19
C ASP A 184 -13.96 -12.61 26.46
N LEU A 185 -13.88 -13.94 26.32
CA LEU A 185 -14.89 -14.73 25.63
C LEU A 185 -16.12 -14.93 26.51
N ARG A 186 -17.28 -14.54 25.97
CA ARG A 186 -18.58 -14.83 26.55
C ARG A 186 -19.33 -15.83 25.66
N PRO A 187 -20.04 -16.82 26.25
CA PRO A 187 -20.99 -17.63 25.51
C PRO A 187 -21.98 -16.76 24.72
N GLY A 188 -22.26 -17.13 23.47
CA GLY A 188 -23.13 -16.41 22.55
C GLY A 188 -22.42 -15.43 21.62
N VAL A 189 -21.15 -15.07 21.86
CA VAL A 189 -20.41 -14.17 20.97
C VAL A 189 -20.13 -14.85 19.63
N VAL A 190 -20.39 -14.13 18.55
CA VAL A 190 -20.05 -14.54 17.19
C VAL A 190 -18.67 -14.01 16.82
N LEU A 191 -17.79 -14.88 16.36
CA LEU A 191 -16.43 -14.59 15.95
C LEU A 191 -16.15 -15.22 14.60
N THR A 192 -15.13 -14.73 13.96
CA THR A 192 -14.56 -15.25 12.73
C THR A 192 -13.26 -15.96 13.08
N GLY A 193 -13.00 -17.06 12.40
CA GLY A 193 -11.81 -17.86 12.65
C GLY A 193 -11.40 -18.67 11.43
N ARG A 194 -10.22 -19.26 11.51
CA ARG A 194 -9.66 -20.11 10.46
C ARG A 194 -9.56 -21.55 10.93
N VAL A 195 -9.97 -22.49 10.10
CA VAL A 195 -9.84 -23.92 10.40
C VAL A 195 -8.37 -24.29 10.41
N GLU A 196 -7.85 -24.72 11.55
CA GLU A 196 -6.46 -25.17 11.70
C GLU A 196 -6.33 -26.64 11.28
N ASN A 197 -7.26 -27.48 11.76
CA ASN A 197 -7.25 -28.91 11.49
C ASN A 197 -8.67 -29.47 11.53
N THR A 198 -8.89 -30.57 10.80
CA THR A 198 -10.17 -31.27 10.72
C THR A 198 -9.99 -32.72 11.16
N ALA A 199 -10.84 -33.17 12.08
CA ALA A 199 -10.88 -34.53 12.59
C ALA A 199 -12.24 -35.18 12.33
N LEU A 200 -12.34 -36.49 12.50
CA LEU A 200 -13.58 -37.26 12.28
C LEU A 200 -14.74 -36.83 13.19
N PHE A 201 -14.44 -36.24 14.35
CA PHE A 201 -15.42 -35.80 15.34
C PHE A 201 -15.74 -34.30 15.28
N GLY A 202 -15.01 -33.52 14.48
CA GLY A 202 -15.16 -32.08 14.43
C GLY A 202 -14.00 -31.34 13.76
N ALA A 203 -14.06 -30.01 13.76
CA ALA A 203 -13.02 -29.15 13.22
C ALA A 203 -12.47 -28.22 14.32
N PHE A 204 -11.15 -28.02 14.33
CA PHE A 204 -10.46 -27.08 15.20
C PHE A 204 -10.29 -25.75 14.47
N VAL A 205 -10.77 -24.68 15.11
CA VAL A 205 -10.79 -23.34 14.53
C VAL A 205 -10.03 -22.39 15.44
N ASP A 206 -9.05 -21.71 14.87
CA ASP A 206 -8.37 -20.61 15.54
C ASP A 206 -9.21 -19.34 15.43
N ILE A 207 -9.60 -18.81 16.59
CA ILE A 207 -10.35 -17.56 16.76
C ILE A 207 -9.48 -16.43 17.32
N GLY A 208 -8.16 -16.63 17.44
CA GLY A 208 -7.20 -15.59 17.85
C GLY A 208 -7.05 -15.39 19.35
N VAL A 209 -7.48 -16.35 20.18
CA VAL A 209 -7.44 -16.27 21.66
C VAL A 209 -6.35 -17.14 22.30
N GLY A 210 -5.39 -17.61 21.49
CA GLY A 210 -4.28 -18.46 21.90
C GLY A 210 -4.64 -19.94 22.12
N ARG A 211 -5.91 -20.33 21.93
CA ARG A 211 -6.40 -21.71 21.96
C ARG A 211 -7.44 -21.93 20.86
N SER A 212 -7.33 -23.06 20.16
CA SER A 212 -8.27 -23.45 19.11
C SER A 212 -9.57 -23.96 19.73
N GLY A 213 -10.70 -23.48 19.21
CA GLY A 213 -12.03 -23.97 19.60
C GLY A 213 -12.45 -25.17 18.75
N LEU A 214 -13.25 -26.06 19.33
CA LEU A 214 -13.75 -27.25 18.66
C LEU A 214 -15.18 -27.02 18.18
N ILE A 215 -15.40 -27.17 16.87
CA ILE A 215 -16.73 -27.34 16.30
C ILE A 215 -17.03 -28.82 16.24
N HIS A 216 -18.03 -29.28 17.00
CA HIS A 216 -18.42 -30.68 16.96
C HIS A 216 -19.16 -31.01 15.66
N LYS A 217 -19.05 -32.25 15.16
CA LYS A 217 -19.72 -32.67 13.92
C LYS A 217 -21.24 -32.42 13.90
N SER A 218 -21.89 -32.48 15.07
CA SER A 218 -23.33 -32.20 15.22
C SER A 218 -23.68 -30.72 15.01
N SER A 219 -22.73 -29.82 15.27
CA SER A 219 -22.89 -28.37 15.08
C SER A 219 -22.65 -27.95 13.62
N ILE A 220 -22.10 -28.84 12.80
CA ILE A 220 -21.92 -28.66 11.35
C ILE A 220 -23.21 -29.11 10.65
N THR A 221 -24.23 -28.25 10.64
CA THR A 221 -25.52 -28.56 9.99
C THR A 221 -25.43 -28.39 8.47
N LEU A 222 -26.03 -29.31 7.71
CA LEU A 222 -26.07 -29.29 6.22
C LEU A 222 -26.71 -28.02 5.62
N GLU A 223 -27.54 -27.32 6.40
CA GLU A 223 -28.15 -26.05 6.02
C GLU A 223 -27.14 -24.89 6.01
N LYS A 224 -26.13 -24.96 6.89
CA LYS A 224 -25.09 -23.94 7.05
C LYS A 224 -23.92 -24.12 6.07
N LEU A 225 -23.91 -25.23 5.34
CA LEU A 225 -22.94 -25.56 4.31
C LEU A 225 -23.47 -25.18 2.91
N PRO A 226 -22.64 -24.59 2.04
CA PRO A 226 -23.02 -24.26 0.68
C PRO A 226 -23.32 -25.53 -0.14
N ALA A 227 -24.19 -25.39 -1.15
CA ALA A 227 -24.72 -26.51 -1.93
C ALA A 227 -23.65 -27.43 -2.55
N ASP A 228 -22.48 -26.87 -2.91
CA ASP A 228 -21.36 -27.60 -3.50
C ASP A 228 -20.67 -28.58 -2.52
N LEU A 229 -20.67 -28.22 -1.23
CA LEU A 229 -20.02 -28.99 -0.16
C LEU A 229 -20.96 -30.04 0.44
N ARG A 230 -22.28 -29.97 0.19
CA ARG A 230 -23.25 -30.99 0.64
C ARG A 230 -22.95 -32.39 0.11
N ARG A 231 -22.22 -32.53 -1.01
CA ARG A 231 -21.79 -33.82 -1.57
C ARG A 231 -20.51 -34.36 -0.94
N ARG A 232 -19.66 -33.51 -0.35
CA ARG A 232 -18.42 -33.94 0.30
C ARG A 232 -18.71 -34.11 1.79
N SER A 233 -18.75 -35.34 2.25
CA SER A 233 -19.00 -35.74 3.63
C SER A 233 -18.34 -34.80 4.65
N LEU A 234 -19.14 -33.87 5.19
CA LEU A 234 -18.99 -33.17 6.47
C LEU A 234 -17.64 -32.52 6.84
N ALA A 235 -16.70 -32.32 5.92
CA ALA A 235 -15.35 -31.90 6.26
C ALA A 235 -15.07 -30.46 5.79
N LEU A 236 -15.05 -29.53 6.75
CA LEU A 236 -14.35 -28.26 6.59
C LEU A 236 -12.90 -28.52 6.19
N GLY A 237 -12.38 -27.82 5.19
CA GLY A 237 -10.99 -27.91 4.78
C GLY A 237 -10.06 -27.15 5.73
N PRO A 238 -8.84 -27.64 6.02
CA PRO A 238 -7.86 -26.84 6.72
C PRO A 238 -7.57 -25.55 5.94
N GLY A 239 -7.57 -24.43 6.64
CA GLY A 239 -7.34 -23.10 6.09
C GLY A 239 -8.60 -22.33 5.68
N GLU A 240 -9.78 -22.96 5.68
CA GLU A 240 -11.05 -22.27 5.39
C GLU A 240 -11.40 -21.24 6.48
N ARG A 241 -12.05 -20.15 6.07
CA ARG A 241 -12.55 -19.10 6.97
C ARG A 241 -14.00 -19.39 7.35
N VAL A 242 -14.29 -19.35 8.64
CA VAL A 242 -15.60 -19.68 9.19
C VAL A 242 -16.07 -18.61 10.15
N GLU A 243 -17.37 -18.37 10.14
CA GLU A 243 -18.05 -17.61 11.19
C GLU A 243 -18.63 -18.59 12.20
N VAL A 244 -18.24 -18.43 13.46
CA VAL A 244 -18.53 -19.34 14.57
C VAL A 244 -19.15 -18.60 15.74
N ARG A 245 -19.99 -19.30 16.51
CA ARG A 245 -20.56 -18.78 17.76
C ARG A 245 -20.04 -19.58 18.94
N VAL A 246 -19.60 -18.89 19.97
CA VAL A 246 -19.16 -19.52 21.21
C VAL A 246 -20.35 -20.13 21.93
N ILE A 247 -20.37 -21.46 22.13
CA ILE A 247 -21.41 -22.15 22.90
C ILE A 247 -21.04 -22.15 24.38
N ASN A 248 -19.80 -22.55 24.67
CA ASN A 248 -19.31 -22.69 26.03
C ASN A 248 -17.80 -22.44 26.10
N VAL A 249 -17.34 -21.88 27.21
CA VAL A 249 -15.93 -21.58 27.48
C VAL A 249 -15.57 -22.17 28.83
N ASP A 250 -14.62 -23.08 28.84
CA ASP A 250 -14.03 -23.65 30.05
C ASP A 250 -12.61 -23.11 30.19
N ALA A 251 -12.47 -22.03 30.95
CA ALA A 251 -11.18 -21.37 31.19
C ALA A 251 -10.22 -22.23 32.02
N GLN A 252 -10.72 -23.14 32.86
CA GLN A 252 -9.89 -24.02 33.69
C GLN A 252 -9.22 -25.11 32.84
N ARG A 253 -9.94 -25.68 31.88
CA ARG A 253 -9.42 -26.73 30.98
C ARG A 253 -8.89 -26.18 29.66
N GLY A 254 -9.05 -24.88 29.41
CA GLY A 254 -8.67 -24.23 28.14
C GLY A 254 -9.44 -24.77 26.94
N ARG A 255 -10.73 -25.10 27.12
CA ARG A 255 -11.59 -25.67 26.07
C ARG A 255 -12.65 -24.67 25.65
N ILE A 256 -12.84 -24.52 24.35
CA ILE A 256 -13.83 -23.62 23.77
C ILE A 256 -14.73 -24.45 22.84
N GLY A 257 -16.02 -24.49 23.14
CA GLY A 257 -17.02 -25.13 22.29
C GLY A 257 -17.58 -24.10 21.30
N LEU A 258 -17.51 -24.42 20.02
CA LEU A 258 -17.95 -23.54 18.92
C LEU A 258 -19.10 -24.17 18.13
N ASP A 259 -20.05 -23.34 17.71
CA ASP A 259 -21.09 -23.65 16.74
C ASP A 259 -20.71 -22.99 15.40
N LEU A 260 -20.77 -23.74 14.30
CA LEU A 260 -20.58 -23.14 12.98
C LEU A 260 -21.83 -22.30 12.65
N ILE A 261 -21.68 -21.07 12.16
CA ILE A 261 -22.78 -20.28 11.59
C ILE A 261 -22.77 -20.42 10.07
N ARG A 262 -21.63 -20.08 9.44
CA ARG A 262 -21.45 -20.18 7.99
C ARG A 262 -19.97 -20.17 7.59
N LEU A 263 -19.70 -20.55 6.34
CA LEU A 263 -18.40 -20.41 5.70
C LEU A 263 -18.26 -19.02 5.07
N LEU A 264 -17.11 -18.39 5.29
CA LEU A 264 -16.69 -17.16 4.61
C LEU A 264 -15.77 -17.56 3.45
N ARG A 265 -16.17 -17.21 2.23
CA ARG A 265 -15.33 -17.34 1.03
C ARG A 265 -14.78 -15.98 0.65
#